data_AF-A0A447U4V3-F1
#
_entry.id   AF-A0A447U4V3-F1
#
_cell.length_a   1.000
_cell.length_b   1.000
_cell.length_c   1.000
_cell.angle_alpha   90.00
_cell.angle_beta   90.00
_cell.angle_gamma   90.00
#
_symmetry.space_group_name_H-M   'P 1'
#
loop_
_entity.id
_entity.type
_entity.pdbx_description
1 polymer ?
#
loop_
_entity_poly.entity_id
_entity_poly.type
_entity_poly.pdbx_seq_one_letter_code
_entity_poly.pdbx_strand_id
1 'polypeptide(L)' 'MRLTGKKAIPFWQQVEWDGKQGAGVQGDAAWAWLLNIQHTYLANPCIDLGKGAPEIHGSWSVLNNLDDWTWTCR' A
#
# COMPACT_ATOMS: atom_id res chain seq x y z
N MET A 1 8.30 -3.46 -26.40
CA MET A 1 7.11 -4.24 -25.98
C MET A 1 6.83 -3.93 -24.52
N ARG A 2 5.79 -3.15 -24.19
CA ARG A 2 5.40 -2.84 -22.80
C ARG A 2 4.23 -3.74 -22.39
N LEU A 3 4.36 -4.46 -21.28
CA LEU A 3 3.23 -5.14 -20.65
C LEU A 3 2.33 -4.07 -19.99
N THR A 4 1.02 -4.30 -20.00
CA THR A 4 0.10 -3.50 -19.18
C THR A 4 0.22 -3.92 -17.72
N GLY A 5 -0.13 -3.04 -16.77
CA GLY A 5 -0.01 -3.33 -15.34
C GLY A 5 -0.66 -4.67 -14.95
N LYS A 6 -1.90 -4.92 -15.41
CA LYS A 6 -2.62 -6.19 -15.15
C LYS A 6 -1.90 -7.42 -15.71
N LYS A 7 -1.29 -7.32 -16.90
CA LYS A 7 -0.54 -8.43 -17.51
C LYS A 7 0.83 -8.67 -16.85
N ALA A 8 1.37 -7.67 -16.15
CA ALA A 8 2.63 -7.78 -15.43
C ALA A 8 2.49 -8.46 -14.06
N ILE A 9 1.31 -8.42 -13.42
CA ILE A 9 1.07 -8.96 -12.07
C ILE A 9 1.54 -10.42 -11.92
N PRO A 10 1.21 -11.37 -12.82
CA PRO A 10 1.64 -12.77 -12.65
C PRO A 10 3.16 -12.94 -12.62
N PHE A 11 3.91 -12.10 -13.34
CA PHE A 11 5.37 -12.13 -13.34
C PHE A 11 5.95 -11.58 -12.03
N TRP A 12 5.35 -10.54 -11.45
CA TRP A 12 5.75 -10.05 -10.12
C TRP A 12 5.48 -11.06 -9.01
N GLN A 13 4.37 -11.80 -9.09
CA GLN A 13 4.02 -12.83 -8.11
C GLN A 13 5.02 -14.00 -8.13
N GLN A 14 5.55 -14.36 -9.30
CA GLN A 14 6.55 -15.43 -9.45
C GLN A 14 7.90 -15.11 -8.77
N VAL A 15 8.18 -13.84 -8.45
CA VAL A 15 9.41 -13.45 -7.73
C VAL A 15 9.42 -14.03 -6.31
N GLU A 16 8.25 -14.10 -5.65
CA GLU A 16 8.13 -14.74 -4.33
C GLU A 16 8.39 -16.24 -4.46
N TRP A 17 7.70 -16.90 -5.41
CA TRP A 17 7.85 -18.33 -5.70
C TRP A 17 7.24 -18.68 -7.06
N ASP A 18 7.98 -19.40 -7.91
CA ASP A 18 7.52 -19.86 -9.23
C ASP A 18 7.15 -21.35 -9.30
N GLY A 19 7.30 -22.09 -8.19
CA GLY A 19 7.16 -23.55 -8.15
C GLY A 19 8.49 -24.32 -8.10
N LYS A 20 9.62 -23.64 -8.33
CA LYS A 20 10.98 -24.21 -8.32
C LYS A 20 11.96 -23.35 -7.52
N GLN A 21 11.90 -22.03 -7.64
CA GLN A 21 12.78 -21.07 -6.97
C GLN A 21 12.02 -19.77 -6.65
N GLY A 22 12.60 -18.92 -5.82
CA GLY A 22 12.01 -17.62 -5.46
C GLY A 22 12.78 -16.91 -4.36
N ALA A 23 12.58 -15.61 -4.24
CA ALA A 23 13.20 -14.80 -3.18
C ALA A 23 12.43 -14.91 -1.84
N GLY A 24 11.23 -15.48 -1.89
CA GLY A 24 10.30 -15.62 -0.78
C GLY A 24 10.68 -16.66 0.26
N VAL A 25 9.81 -16.83 1.25
CA VAL A 25 10.05 -17.73 2.40
C VAL A 25 10.21 -19.20 1.98
N GLN A 26 9.54 -19.62 0.90
CA GLN A 26 9.65 -20.98 0.37
C GLN A 26 10.93 -21.23 -0.46
N GLY A 27 11.57 -20.15 -0.92
CA GLY A 27 12.81 -20.19 -1.69
C GLY A 27 14.00 -19.79 -0.82
N ASP A 28 14.71 -18.75 -1.25
CA ASP A 28 15.96 -18.32 -0.62
C ASP A 28 15.77 -17.58 0.71
N ALA A 29 14.53 -17.22 1.06
CA ALA A 29 14.18 -16.48 2.28
C ALA A 29 15.08 -15.25 2.53
N ALA A 30 15.30 -14.44 1.49
CA ALA A 30 16.28 -13.36 1.50
C ALA A 30 15.96 -12.23 2.51
N TRP A 31 14.69 -12.12 2.93
CA TRP A 31 14.21 -11.14 3.90
C TRP A 31 13.27 -11.79 4.91
N ALA A 32 13.29 -11.26 6.14
CA ALA A 32 12.27 -11.51 7.14
C ALA A 32 11.33 -10.29 7.21
N TRP A 33 10.30 -10.27 6.36
CA TRP A 33 9.28 -9.22 6.41
C TRP A 33 8.53 -9.27 7.74
N LEU A 34 8.46 -8.15 8.45
CA LEU A 34 7.85 -8.09 9.79
C LEU A 34 6.42 -7.56 9.73
N LEU A 35 6.25 -6.29 9.36
CA LEU A 35 4.98 -5.56 9.44
C LEU A 35 4.91 -4.48 8.37
N ASN A 36 3.67 -4.14 7.99
CA ASN A 36 3.35 -2.87 7.36
C ASN A 36 2.89 -1.87 8.43
N ILE A 37 3.30 -0.61 8.31
CA ILE A 37 2.95 0.43 9.28
C ILE A 37 1.66 1.14 8.86
N GLN A 38 0.81 1.45 9.85
CA GLN A 38 -0.34 2.34 9.68
C GLN A 38 0.04 3.76 10.09
N HIS A 39 -0.41 4.74 9.31
CA HIS A 39 -0.33 6.13 9.72
C HIS A 39 -1.48 6.49 10.66
N THR A 40 -1.20 7.39 11.59
CA THR A 40 -2.15 7.81 12.62
C THR A 40 -2.24 9.33 12.63
N TYR A 41 -3.46 9.85 12.64
CA TYR A 41 -3.75 11.27 12.67
C TYR A 41 -4.64 11.62 13.85
N LEU A 42 -4.40 12.78 14.44
CA LEU A 42 -5.36 13.46 15.30
C LEU A 42 -6.02 14.55 14.47
N ALA A 43 -7.34 14.53 14.40
CA ALA A 43 -8.14 15.50 13.69
C ALA A 43 -9.20 16.10 14.63
N ASN A 44 -9.70 17.28 14.30
CA ASN A 44 -10.89 17.82 14.96
C ASN A 44 -12.05 16.81 14.75
N PRO A 45 -12.86 16.48 15.78
CA PRO A 45 -13.99 15.54 15.63
C PRO A 45 -15.02 15.93 14.55
N CYS A 46 -15.03 17.19 14.15
CA CYS A 46 -15.87 17.72 13.07
C CYS A 46 -15.27 17.53 11.67
N ILE A 47 -14.10 16.90 11.53
CA ILE A 47 -13.46 16.61 10.24
C ILE A 47 -13.53 15.10 10.01
N ASP A 48 -14.22 14.70 8.93
CA ASP A 48 -14.11 13.35 8.38
C ASP A 48 -13.06 13.36 7.28
N LEU A 49 -11.98 12.58 7.46
CA LEU A 49 -10.88 12.47 6.49
C LEU A 49 -11.22 11.54 5.32
N GLY A 50 -12.40 10.93 5.26
CA GLY A 50 -12.81 10.07 4.14
C GLY A 50 -11.97 8.78 4.03
N LYS A 51 -11.81 8.25 2.81
CA LYS A 51 -11.08 6.98 2.56
C LYS A 51 -10.18 7.08 1.33
N GLY A 52 -8.89 6.82 1.49
CA GLY A 52 -7.91 6.81 0.41
C GLY A 52 -7.37 5.42 0.07
N ALA A 53 -6.50 5.38 -0.95
CA ALA A 53 -5.53 4.29 -1.09
C ALA A 53 -4.60 4.25 0.14
N PRO A 54 -3.88 3.13 0.39
CA PRO A 54 -2.83 3.10 1.40
C PRO A 54 -1.84 4.24 1.20
N GLU A 55 -1.46 4.88 2.30
CA GLU A 55 -0.55 6.01 2.28
C GLU A 55 0.88 5.59 1.89
N ILE A 56 1.57 6.48 1.18
CA ILE A 56 2.95 6.25 0.76
C ILE A 56 3.89 6.35 1.96
N HIS A 57 5.03 5.66 1.91
CA HIS A 57 6.14 5.93 2.81
C HIS A 57 6.85 7.23 2.39
N GLY A 58 6.40 8.35 2.97
CA GLY A 58 6.90 9.69 2.68
C GLY A 58 6.05 10.76 3.36
N SER A 59 6.50 12.01 3.25
CA SER A 59 5.78 13.15 3.83
C SER A 59 4.52 13.51 3.03
N TRP A 60 3.58 14.21 3.67
CA TRP A 60 2.33 14.71 3.05
C TRP A 60 1.39 13.60 2.53
N SER A 61 1.56 12.36 3.00
CA SER A 61 0.83 11.20 2.50
C SER A 61 -0.69 11.23 2.73
N VAL A 62 -1.15 11.90 3.80
CA VAL A 62 -2.58 12.11 4.11
C VAL A 62 -3.35 12.85 3.03
N LEU A 63 -2.66 13.55 2.12
CA LEU A 63 -3.33 14.30 1.05
C LEU A 63 -3.78 13.41 -0.11
N ASN A 64 -3.46 12.12 -0.09
CA ASN A 64 -3.86 11.20 -1.16
C ASN A 64 -5.39 11.02 -1.29
N ASN A 65 -6.16 11.52 -0.32
CA ASN A 65 -7.62 11.47 -0.30
C ASN A 65 -8.26 12.82 0.09
N LEU A 66 -7.54 13.93 -0.11
CA LEU A 66 -8.01 15.27 0.27
C LEU A 66 -9.38 15.61 -0.31
N ASP A 67 -9.67 15.14 -1.52
CA ASP A 67 -10.95 15.38 -2.22
C ASP A 67 -12.17 14.78 -1.49
N ASP A 68 -11.95 13.82 -0.59
CA ASP A 68 -13.01 13.16 0.18
C ASP A 68 -13.27 13.80 1.55
N TRP A 69 -12.51 14.83 1.94
CA TRP A 69 -12.62 15.41 3.27
C TRP A 69 -13.90 16.24 3.42
N THR A 70 -14.56 16.11 4.57
CA THR A 70 -15.79 16.87 4.85
C THR A 70 -15.81 17.44 6.26
N TRP A 71 -16.58 18.54 6.42
CA TRP A 71 -16.92 19.08 7.73
C TRP A 71 -18.28 18.54 8.18
N THR A 72 -18.33 17.88 9.34
CA THR A 72 -19.49 17.11 9.81
C THR A 72 -20.31 17.80 10.89
N CYS A 73 -19.84 18.93 11.42
CA CYS A 73 -20.55 19.72 12.44
C CYS A 73 -21.35 20.89 11.83
N ARG A 74 -22.30 21.44 12.60
CA ARG A 74 -23.10 22.62 12.24
C ARG A 74 -22.75 23.82 13.09
#